data_AF-A0A7C5KJL9-F1
#
_entry.id   AF-A0A7C5KJL9-F1
#
_cell.length_a   1.000
_cell.length_b   1.000
_cell.length_c   1.000
_cell.angle_alpha   90.00
_cell.angle_beta   90.00
_cell.angle_gamma   90.00
#
_symmetry.space_group_name_H-M   'P 1'
#
loop_
_entity.id
_entity.type
_entity.pdbx_description
1 polymer ?
#
loop_
_entity_poly.entity_id
_entity_poly.type
_entity_poly.pdbx_seq_one_letter_code
_entity_poly.pdbx_strand_id
1 'polypeptide(L)' 'MLSLLIYCDTHGIFSSRRIERTTYRDLGARFITANTHPDHDTIYSFRRQNPHVSG' A
#
# COMPACT_ATOMS: atom_id res chain seq x y z
N MET A 1 -1.24 1.18 -7.28
CA MET A 1 -1.53 0.33 -6.10
C MET A 1 -0.51 -0.79 -5.91
N LEU A 2 -0.22 -1.62 -6.91
CA LEU A 2 0.79 -2.70 -6.80
C LEU A 2 2.16 -2.21 -6.31
N SER A 3 2.71 -1.15 -6.91
CA SER A 3 4.02 -0.60 -6.51
C SER A 3 4.04 -0.08 -5.07
N LEU A 4 2.93 0.47 -4.58
CA LEU A 4 2.78 0.89 -3.17
C LEU A 4 2.81 -0.33 -2.25
N LEU A 5 2.14 -1.43 -2.63
CA LEU A 5 2.14 -2.66 -1.84
C LEU A 5 3.54 -3.29 -1.78
N ILE A 6 4.23 -3.39 -2.92
CA ILE A 6 5.62 -3.92 -2.96
C ILE A 6 6.54 -3.05 -2.10
N TYR A 7 6.46 -1.73 -2.22
CA TYR A 7 7.22 -0.80 -1.39
C TYR A 7 6.91 -1.00 0.10
N CYS A 8 5.64 -1.10 0.48
CA CYS A 8 5.29 -1.31 1.88
C CYS A 8 5.73 -2.69 2.39
N ASP A 9 5.69 -3.73 1.56
CA ASP A 9 6.09 -5.10 1.91
C ASP A 9 7.59 -5.18 2.22
N THR A 10 8.44 -4.57 1.37
CA THR A 10 9.89 -4.52 1.59
C THR A 10 10.27 -3.71 2.83
N HIS A 11 9.41 -2.79 3.25
CA HIS A 11 9.54 -2.01 4.48
C HIS A 11 8.83 -2.65 5.70
N GLY A 12 8.25 -3.86 5.56
CA GLY A 12 7.58 -4.57 6.66
C GLY A 12 6.22 -4.01 7.08
N ILE A 13 5.58 -3.22 6.21
CA ILE A 13 4.31 -2.53 6.47
C ILE A 13 3.15 -3.29 5.80
N PHE A 14 2.54 -4.22 6.52
CA PHE A 14 1.51 -5.11 5.94
C PHE A 14 0.06 -4.68 6.18
N SER A 15 -0.21 -3.82 7.17
CA SER A 15 -1.60 -3.43 7.50
C SER A 15 -2.10 -2.37 6.53
N SER A 16 -3.29 -2.56 5.92
CA SER A 16 -3.89 -1.54 5.03
C SER A 16 -3.99 -0.16 5.69
N ARG A 17 -4.31 -0.11 6.99
CA ARG A 17 -4.34 1.16 7.76
C ARG A 17 -2.95 1.77 7.95
N ARG A 18 -1.91 0.95 8.11
CA ARG A 18 -0.53 1.45 8.17
C ARG A 18 -0.08 1.95 6.80
N ILE A 19 -0.37 1.21 5.73
CA ILE A 19 -0.05 1.58 4.35
C ILE A 19 -0.71 2.92 3.99
N GLU A 20 -2.00 3.10 4.31
CA GLU A 20 -2.70 4.38 4.16
C GLU A 20 -1.93 5.50 4.86
N ARG A 21 -1.58 5.36 6.15
CA ARG A 21 -0.78 6.35 6.90
C ARG A 21 0.60 6.59 6.29
N THR A 22 1.23 5.58 5.70
CA THR A 22 2.52 5.70 5.04
C THR A 22 2.44 6.67 3.86
N THR A 23 1.35 6.65 3.09
CA THR A 23 1.15 7.63 2.00
C THR A 23 1.10 9.08 2.50
N TYR A 24 0.76 9.30 3.77
CA TYR A 24 0.79 10.64 4.37
C TYR A 24 2.12 11.02 5.02
N ARG A 25 3.02 10.08 5.32
CA ARG A 25 4.21 10.38 6.14
C ARG A 25 5.52 10.15 5.40
N ASP A 26 5.54 9.19 4.49
CA ASP A 26 6.73 8.78 3.78
C ASP A 26 6.78 9.41 2.38
N LEU A 27 7.92 10.03 2.04
CA LEU A 27 8.11 10.68 0.76
C LEU A 27 8.19 9.70 -0.41
N GLY A 28 8.78 8.51 -0.20
CA GLY A 28 8.85 7.45 -1.20
C GLY A 28 7.46 6.92 -1.53
N ALA A 29 6.63 6.68 -0.52
CA ALA A 29 5.23 6.29 -0.72
C ALA A 29 4.46 7.36 -1.50
N ARG A 30 4.60 8.66 -1.14
CA ARG A 30 3.97 9.77 -1.88
C ARG A 30 4.45 9.86 -3.33
N PHE A 31 5.73 9.64 -3.56
CA PHE A 31 6.29 9.64 -4.91
C PHE A 31 5.68 8.53 -5.76
N ILE A 32 5.63 7.30 -5.23
CA ILE A 32 5.07 6.13 -5.91
C ILE A 32 3.55 6.27 -6.14
N THR A 33 2.84 6.91 -5.22
CA THR A 33 1.39 7.15 -5.36
C THR A 33 1.05 8.42 -6.11
N ALA A 34 2.04 9.17 -6.63
CA ALA A 34 1.81 10.48 -7.24
C ALA A 34 0.97 11.42 -6.35
N ASN A 35 1.26 11.42 -5.05
CA ASN A 35 0.56 12.17 -4.00
C ASN A 35 -0.93 11.81 -3.82
N THR A 36 -1.35 10.66 -4.34
CA THR A 36 -2.66 10.07 -4.02
C THR A 36 -2.57 9.26 -2.72
N HIS A 37 -3.67 9.24 -1.97
CA HIS A 37 -3.73 8.63 -0.65
C HIS A 37 -4.90 7.64 -0.61
N PRO A 38 -4.75 6.44 -1.21
CA PRO A 38 -5.80 5.44 -1.17
C PRO A 38 -6.11 5.05 0.28
N ASP A 39 -7.40 4.98 0.61
CA ASP A 39 -7.83 4.53 1.93
C ASP A 39 -7.54 3.04 2.13
N HIS A 40 -7.54 2.62 3.40
CA HIS A 40 -7.33 1.23 3.77
C HIS A 40 -8.36 0.26 3.17
N ASP A 41 -9.58 0.72 2.87
CA ASP A 41 -10.64 -0.10 2.27
C ASP A 41 -10.37 -0.38 0.79
N THR A 42 -9.83 0.59 0.06
CA THR A 42 -9.36 0.46 -1.32
C THR A 42 -8.17 -0.48 -1.38
N ILE A 43 -7.23 -0.33 -0.44
CA ILE A 43 -6.07 -1.24 -0.31
C ILE A 43 -6.54 -2.67 0.01
N TYR A 44 -7.47 -2.83 0.95
CA TYR A 44 -8.04 -4.13 1.31
C TYR A 44 -8.78 -4.78 0.15
N SER A 45 -9.62 -4.01 -0.55
CA SER A 45 -10.38 -4.48 -1.72
C SER A 45 -9.43 -4.92 -2.84
N PHE A 46 -8.38 -4.14 -3.10
CA PHE A 46 -7.36 -4.50 -4.08
C PHE A 46 -6.68 -5.83 -3.73
N ARG A 47 -6.29 -6.05 -2.47
CA ARG A 47 -5.67 -7.31 -2.02
C ARG A 47 -6.62 -8.51 -2.13
N ARG A 48 -7.91 -8.31 -1.89
CA ARG A 48 -8.92 -9.38 -2.06
C ARG A 48 -9.12 -9.77 -3.52
N GLN A 49 -9.09 -8.79 -4.42
CA GLN A 49 -9.23 -9.02 -5.86
C GLN A 49 -7.94 -9.56 -6.49
N ASN A 50 -6.79 -9.26 -5.88
CA ASN A 50 -5.47 -9.67 -6.33
C ASN A 50 -4.78 -10.46 -5.21
N PRO A 51 -5.24 -11.69 -4.93
CA PRO A 51 -4.60 -12.54 -3.94
C PRO A 51 -3.16 -12.80 -4.38
N HIS A 52 -2.22 -12.40 -3.53
CA HIS A 52 -0.83 -12.80 -3.73
C HIS A 52 -0.77 -14.31 -3.43
N VAL A 53 -0.39 -15.13 -4.41
CA VAL A 53 -0.08 -16.54 -4.17
C VAL A 53 1.23 -16.55 -3.40
N SER A 54 1.15 -16.44 -2.07
CA SER A 54 2.27 -16.70 -1.17
C SER A 54 2.36 -18.22 -1.03
N GLY A 55 3.25 -18.82 -1.82
CA GLY A 55 3.68 -20.21 -1.62
C GLY A 55 4.48 -20.38 -0.35
#